data_AF-A0A2Z4WGG9-F1
#
_entry.id   AF-A0A2Z4WGG9-F1
#
_cell.length_a   1.000
_cell.length_b   1.000
_cell.length_c   1.000
_cell.angle_alpha   90.00
_cell.angle_beta   90.00
_cell.angle_gamma   90.00
#
_symmetry.space_group_name_H-M   'P 1'
#
loop_
_entity.id
_entity.type
_entity.pdbx_description
1 polymer ?
#
loop_
_entity_poly.entity_id
_entity_poly.type
_entity_poly.pdbx_seq_one_letter_code
_entity_poly.pdbx_strand_id
1 'polypeptide(L)'
;MDILKKYERIVCDLAKAHILLIRYVERNTTLRVMTMRDMERVLQGGALTCTYSKAIANLKQHAYKLVENETLLSLIVDLEKEINENDIRDLRFGIQPHKPFSSIENELDNLLLRRQLYMTNEMMPISVVAKKLGIKDTTIKQAAQQERLLNTQKLGKTWLVHLPECEAYWNKNCHKEGDLYLKYIY
;
A
#
# COMPACT_ATOMS: atom_id res chain seq x y z
N MET A 1 -21.67 3.53 -12.15
CA MET A 1 -21.44 3.98 -10.77
C MET A 1 -21.42 2.83 -9.77
N ASP A 2 -22.28 1.80 -9.88
CA ASP A 2 -22.29 0.67 -8.91
C ASP A 2 -21.10 -0.30 -9.01
N ILE A 3 -20.62 -0.60 -10.22
CA ILE A 3 -19.53 -1.57 -10.39
C ILE A 3 -18.18 -1.03 -9.87
N LEU A 4 -17.95 0.29 -9.98
CA LEU A 4 -16.77 0.92 -9.39
C LEU A 4 -16.76 0.74 -7.86
N LYS A 5 -17.89 1.06 -7.21
CA LYS A 5 -18.05 0.89 -5.76
C LYS A 5 -17.88 -0.56 -5.31
N LYS A 6 -18.27 -1.52 -6.14
CA LYS A 6 -18.08 -2.97 -5.87
C LYS A 6 -16.60 -3.30 -5.65
N TYR A 7 -15.71 -2.71 -6.45
CA TYR A 7 -14.27 -3.06 -6.43
C TYR A 7 -13.37 -2.03 -5.77
N GLU A 8 -13.90 -0.86 -5.41
CA GLU A 8 -13.13 0.24 -4.83
C GLU A 8 -12.30 -0.22 -3.62
N ARG A 9 -12.90 -0.99 -2.70
CA ARG A 9 -12.20 -1.56 -1.54
C ARG A 9 -11.02 -2.43 -1.97
N ILE A 10 -11.24 -3.40 -2.86
CA ILE A 10 -10.22 -4.35 -3.32
C ILE A 10 -9.01 -3.61 -3.90
N VAL A 11 -9.27 -2.60 -4.73
CA VAL A 11 -8.20 -1.82 -5.36
C VAL A 11 -7.45 -0.97 -4.32
N CYS A 12 -8.16 -0.40 -3.35
CA CYS A 12 -7.52 0.33 -2.24
C CYS A 12 -6.65 -0.59 -1.38
N ASP A 13 -7.13 -1.78 -1.05
CA ASP A 13 -6.38 -2.76 -0.26
C ASP A 13 -5.19 -3.32 -1.05
N LEU A 14 -5.29 -3.44 -2.39
CA LEU A 14 -4.14 -3.81 -3.22
C LEU A 14 -3.07 -2.71 -3.24
N ALA A 15 -3.46 -1.45 -3.39
CA ALA A 15 -2.54 -0.31 -3.28
C ALA A 15 -1.82 -0.33 -1.93
N LYS A 16 -2.59 -0.57 -0.86
CA LYS A 16 -2.08 -0.68 0.50
C LYS A 16 -1.08 -1.80 0.65
N ALA A 17 -1.46 -3.03 0.32
CA ALA A 17 -0.59 -4.19 0.40
C ALA A 17 0.72 -3.98 -0.37
N HIS A 18 0.62 -3.38 -1.57
CA HIS A 18 1.77 -3.07 -2.40
C HIS A 18 2.76 -2.12 -1.71
N ILE A 19 2.29 -0.95 -1.22
CA ILE A 19 3.17 0.03 -0.59
C ILE A 19 3.72 -0.49 0.73
N LEU A 20 2.90 -1.14 1.56
CA LEU A 20 3.35 -1.66 2.85
C LEU A 20 4.40 -2.77 2.68
N LEU A 21 4.25 -3.64 1.67
CA LEU A 21 5.27 -4.64 1.34
C LEU A 21 6.61 -3.98 0.99
N ILE A 22 6.60 -2.95 0.13
CA ILE A 22 7.81 -2.21 -0.22
C ILE A 22 8.45 -1.62 1.03
N ARG A 23 7.68 -0.92 1.87
CA ARG A 23 8.20 -0.30 3.10
C ARG A 23 8.77 -1.30 4.08
N TYR A 24 8.13 -2.46 4.21
CA TYR A 24 8.64 -3.54 5.03
C TYR A 24 9.98 -4.05 4.51
N VAL A 25 10.05 -4.36 3.22
CA VAL A 25 11.26 -4.91 2.58
C VAL A 25 12.41 -3.90 2.64
N GLU A 26 12.17 -2.62 2.37
CA GLU A 26 13.21 -1.58 2.45
C GLU A 26 13.76 -1.39 3.88
N ARG A 27 12.91 -1.60 4.89
CA ARG A 27 13.28 -1.49 6.31
C ARG A 27 14.13 -2.66 6.77
N ASN A 28 13.78 -3.87 6.34
CA ASN A 28 14.32 -5.12 6.87
C ASN A 28 15.39 -5.77 5.96
N THR A 29 15.60 -5.24 4.76
CA THR A 29 16.58 -5.77 3.80
C THR A 29 17.47 -4.67 3.21
N THR A 30 18.41 -5.06 2.35
CA THR A 30 19.23 -4.13 1.55
C THR A 30 18.57 -3.69 0.24
N LEU A 31 17.41 -4.27 -0.12
CA LEU A 31 16.68 -3.94 -1.34
C LEU A 31 16.07 -2.55 -1.24
N ARG A 32 16.11 -1.79 -2.34
CA ARG A 32 15.60 -0.41 -2.41
C ARG A 32 14.75 -0.23 -3.64
N VAL A 33 13.63 0.48 -3.49
CA VAL A 33 12.70 0.82 -4.57
C VAL A 33 12.84 2.32 -4.83
N MET A 34 13.70 2.66 -5.78
CA MET A 34 14.13 4.05 -5.99
C MET A 34 13.24 4.81 -6.99
N THR A 35 12.61 4.09 -7.93
CA THR A 35 11.82 4.70 -9.01
C THR A 35 10.39 4.20 -9.03
N MET A 36 9.49 4.97 -9.66
CA MET A 36 8.12 4.53 -9.92
C MET A 36 8.09 3.21 -10.70
N ARG A 37 9.04 3.00 -11.63
CA ARG A 37 9.11 1.76 -12.38
C ARG A 37 9.52 0.57 -11.51
N ASP A 38 10.41 0.77 -10.54
CA ASP A 38 10.77 -0.28 -9.58
C ASP A 38 9.59 -0.64 -8.68
N MET A 39 8.80 0.36 -8.27
CA MET A 39 7.57 0.14 -7.53
C MET A 39 6.57 -0.67 -8.37
N GLU A 40 6.29 -0.25 -9.60
CA GLU A 40 5.43 -1.01 -10.53
C GLU A 40 5.93 -2.44 -10.76
N ARG A 41 7.24 -2.66 -10.83
CA ARG A 41 7.83 -4.00 -11.02
C ARG A 41 7.50 -4.96 -9.88
N VAL A 42 7.43 -4.49 -8.63
CA VAL A 42 7.04 -5.32 -7.48
C VAL A 42 5.61 -5.83 -7.63
N LEU A 43 4.71 -5.01 -8.17
CA LEU A 43 3.32 -5.39 -8.39
C LEU A 43 3.13 -6.19 -9.69
N GLN A 44 3.74 -5.76 -10.80
CA GLN A 44 3.48 -6.28 -12.15
C GLN A 44 4.42 -7.43 -12.56
N GLY A 45 5.47 -7.71 -11.79
CA GLY A 45 6.46 -8.74 -12.11
C GLY A 45 7.26 -8.42 -13.38
N GLY A 46 7.54 -7.14 -13.62
CA GLY A 46 8.29 -6.67 -14.79
C GLY A 46 7.49 -6.45 -16.07
N ALA A 47 6.24 -6.91 -16.13
CA ALA A 47 5.33 -6.59 -17.23
C ALA A 47 4.97 -5.10 -17.24
N LEU A 48 4.48 -4.59 -18.38
CA LEU A 48 3.95 -3.22 -18.50
C LEU A 48 2.46 -3.15 -18.17
N THR A 49 1.73 -4.23 -18.48
CA THR A 49 0.32 -4.43 -18.16
C THR A 49 0.18 -5.78 -17.44
N CYS A 50 -0.69 -5.86 -16.43
CA CYS A 50 -1.03 -7.13 -15.79
C CYS A 50 -2.49 -7.15 -15.30
N THR A 51 -2.97 -8.33 -14.93
CA THR A 51 -4.28 -8.52 -14.30
C THR A 51 -4.20 -8.37 -12.78
N TYR A 52 -5.31 -8.06 -12.12
CA TYR A 52 -5.36 -7.99 -10.65
C TYR A 52 -4.99 -9.33 -9.98
N SER A 53 -5.41 -10.47 -10.54
CA SER A 53 -5.00 -11.81 -10.07
C SER A 53 -3.49 -12.02 -10.13
N LYS A 54 -2.86 -11.65 -11.24
CA LYS A 54 -1.41 -11.77 -11.41
C LYS A 54 -0.66 -10.83 -10.47
N ALA A 55 -1.19 -9.64 -10.27
CA ALA A 55 -0.59 -8.64 -9.39
C ALA A 55 -0.54 -9.11 -7.93
N ILE A 56 -1.65 -9.60 -7.39
CA ILE A 56 -1.69 -10.08 -6.00
C ILE A 56 -0.85 -11.36 -5.83
N ALA A 57 -0.80 -12.24 -6.85
CA ALA A 57 0.07 -13.40 -6.84
C ALA A 57 1.56 -13.01 -6.78
N ASN A 58 1.98 -11.97 -7.51
CA ASN A 58 3.34 -11.43 -7.42
C ASN A 58 3.65 -10.91 -6.01
N LEU A 59 2.74 -10.10 -5.44
CA LEU A 59 2.91 -9.59 -4.07
C LEU A 59 3.02 -10.73 -3.05
N LYS A 60 2.16 -11.74 -3.14
CA LYS A 60 2.19 -12.92 -2.28
C LYS A 60 3.51 -13.67 -2.40
N GLN A 61 4.02 -13.87 -3.61
CA GLN A 61 5.32 -14.52 -3.82
C GLN A 61 6.47 -13.73 -3.18
N HIS A 62 6.44 -12.41 -3.27
CA HIS A 62 7.42 -11.55 -2.61
C HIS A 62 7.27 -11.58 -1.08
N ALA A 63 6.04 -11.52 -0.57
CA ALA A 63 5.75 -11.53 0.85
C ALA A 63 6.24 -12.81 1.54
N TYR A 64 5.93 -14.00 1.01
CA TYR A 64 6.39 -15.26 1.60
C TYR A 64 7.91 -15.42 1.67
N LYS A 65 8.64 -14.71 0.80
CA LYS A 65 10.10 -14.77 0.76
C LYS A 65 10.76 -13.77 1.70
N LEU A 66 10.10 -12.66 2.02
CA LEU A 66 10.75 -11.46 2.57
C LEU A 66 10.06 -10.88 3.80
N VAL A 67 8.85 -11.34 4.16
CA VAL A 67 8.03 -10.74 5.21
C VAL A 67 7.79 -11.71 6.36
N GLU A 68 8.16 -11.29 7.57
CA GLU A 68 7.83 -12.00 8.82
C GLU A 68 6.63 -11.39 9.55
N ASN A 69 6.15 -10.21 9.11
CA ASN A 69 4.98 -9.56 9.69
C ASN A 69 3.68 -10.29 9.31
N GLU A 70 3.12 -11.02 10.28
CA GLU A 70 1.92 -11.84 10.10
C GLU A 70 0.71 -11.04 9.62
N THR A 71 0.55 -9.80 10.09
CA THR A 71 -0.60 -8.96 9.68
C THR A 71 -0.54 -8.60 8.20
N LEU A 72 0.63 -8.16 7.73
CA LEU A 72 0.82 -7.85 6.31
C LEU A 72 0.66 -9.10 5.44
N LEU A 73 1.13 -10.25 5.91
CA LEU A 73 0.95 -11.52 5.22
C LEU A 73 -0.54 -11.91 5.14
N SER A 74 -1.28 -11.80 6.24
CA SER A 74 -2.73 -12.06 6.28
C SER A 74 -3.48 -11.15 5.32
N LEU A 75 -3.21 -9.84 5.34
CA LEU A 75 -3.81 -8.88 4.40
C LEU A 75 -3.62 -9.33 2.94
N ILE A 76 -2.43 -9.77 2.57
CA ILE A 76 -2.12 -10.20 1.19
C ILE A 76 -2.85 -11.51 0.85
N VAL A 77 -2.89 -12.47 1.78
CA VAL A 77 -3.56 -13.76 1.58
C VAL A 77 -5.08 -13.60 1.47
N ASP A 78 -5.68 -12.81 2.35
CA ASP A 78 -7.12 -12.54 2.33
C ASP A 78 -7.53 -11.78 1.07
N LEU A 79 -6.72 -10.79 0.67
CA LEU A 79 -6.95 -10.04 -0.55
C LEU A 79 -6.81 -10.89 -1.82
N GLU A 80 -5.87 -11.85 -1.85
CA GLU A 80 -5.75 -12.79 -2.97
C GLU A 80 -7.01 -13.63 -3.13
N LYS A 81 -7.53 -14.17 -2.01
CA LYS A 81 -8.78 -14.92 -2.00
C LYS A 81 -9.92 -14.06 -2.54
N GLU A 82 -10.07 -12.84 -2.01
CA GLU A 82 -11.13 -11.92 -2.42
C GLU A 82 -11.03 -11.57 -3.91
N ILE A 83 -9.84 -11.27 -4.43
CA ILE A 83 -9.64 -11.00 -5.85
C ILE A 83 -10.06 -12.20 -6.69
N ASN A 84 -9.61 -13.40 -6.34
CA ASN A 84 -9.85 -14.61 -7.15
C ASN A 84 -11.32 -15.07 -7.16
N GLU A 85 -12.07 -14.75 -6.09
CA GLU A 85 -13.51 -15.00 -5.97
C GLU A 85 -14.39 -13.96 -6.70
N ASN A 86 -13.80 -12.87 -7.20
CA ASN A 86 -14.51 -11.77 -7.86
C ASN A 86 -14.08 -11.59 -9.33
N ASP A 87 -14.93 -10.93 -10.12
CA ASP A 87 -14.69 -10.71 -11.56
C ASP A 87 -13.51 -9.74 -11.82
N ILE A 88 -13.07 -8.98 -10.81
CA ILE A 88 -11.92 -8.08 -10.93
C ILE A 88 -10.62 -8.83 -11.28
N ARG A 89 -10.53 -10.12 -10.96
CA ARG A 89 -9.32 -10.94 -11.18
C ARG A 89 -8.78 -10.87 -12.61
N ASP A 90 -9.67 -10.73 -13.60
CA ASP A 90 -9.35 -10.76 -15.03
C ASP A 90 -9.24 -9.34 -15.63
N LEU A 91 -9.63 -8.31 -14.88
CA LEU A 91 -9.43 -6.91 -15.28
C LEU A 91 -7.94 -6.55 -15.27
N ARG A 92 -7.54 -5.66 -16.18
CA ARG A 92 -6.15 -5.27 -16.40
C ARG A 92 -5.89 -3.84 -15.97
N PHE A 93 -4.64 -3.56 -15.64
CA PHE A 93 -4.12 -2.24 -15.31
C PHE A 93 -2.66 -2.10 -15.77
N GLY A 94 -2.14 -0.88 -15.81
CA GLY A 94 -0.76 -0.58 -16.21
C GLY A 94 -0.69 0.20 -17.52
N ILE A 95 0.41 0.05 -18.25
CA ILE A 95 0.68 0.83 -19.46
C ILE A 95 0.87 -0.07 -20.68
N GLN A 96 0.61 0.51 -21.86
CA GLN A 96 0.78 -0.13 -23.16
C GLN A 96 0.04 -1.48 -23.30
N PRO A 97 -1.28 -1.52 -23.08
CA PRO A 97 -2.01 -2.77 -23.20
C PRO A 97 -2.14 -3.20 -24.67
N HIS A 98 -2.05 -4.51 -24.94
CA HIS A 98 -2.22 -5.06 -26.30
C HIS A 98 -3.61 -4.77 -26.91
N LYS A 99 -4.62 -4.62 -26.05
CA LYS A 99 -5.98 -4.19 -26.42
C LYS A 99 -6.35 -3.01 -25.52
N PRO A 100 -7.08 -2.00 -26.02
CA PRO A 100 -7.55 -0.89 -25.20
C PRO A 100 -8.20 -1.36 -23.91
N PHE A 101 -8.01 -0.59 -22.85
CA PHE A 101 -8.72 -0.81 -21.60
C PHE A 101 -10.19 -0.43 -21.76
N SER A 102 -11.05 -1.24 -21.15
CA SER A 102 -12.45 -0.89 -20.93
C SER A 102 -12.57 0.32 -19.98
N SER A 103 -13.76 0.94 -19.91
CA SER A 103 -14.00 2.07 -18.99
C SER A 103 -13.67 1.70 -17.54
N ILE A 104 -14.09 0.50 -17.12
CA ILE A 104 -13.86 0.02 -15.75
C ILE A 104 -12.38 -0.23 -15.47
N GLU A 105 -11.64 -0.80 -16.41
CA GLU A 105 -10.18 -0.98 -16.27
C GLU A 105 -9.48 0.37 -16.10
N ASN A 106 -9.84 1.37 -16.92
CA ASN A 106 -9.27 2.72 -16.78
C ASN A 106 -9.62 3.37 -15.43
N GLU A 107 -10.86 3.23 -14.97
CA GLU A 107 -11.27 3.82 -13.68
C GLU A 107 -10.56 3.16 -12.49
N LEU A 108 -10.42 1.84 -12.49
CA LEU A 108 -9.76 1.10 -11.43
C LEU A 108 -8.23 1.28 -11.47
N ASP A 109 -7.61 1.39 -12.64
CA ASP A 109 -6.19 1.71 -12.78
C ASP A 109 -5.88 3.12 -12.24
N ASN A 110 -6.72 4.11 -12.59
CA ASN A 110 -6.61 5.45 -12.03
C ASN A 110 -6.80 5.46 -10.50
N LEU A 111 -7.74 4.67 -9.98
CA LEU A 111 -7.93 4.53 -8.53
C LEU A 111 -6.68 3.93 -7.87
N LEU A 112 -6.14 2.85 -8.43
CA LEU A 112 -4.92 2.18 -7.94
C LEU A 112 -3.76 3.17 -7.86
N LEU A 113 -3.50 3.90 -8.94
CA LEU A 113 -2.44 4.92 -9.01
C LEU A 113 -2.65 6.03 -7.97
N ARG A 114 -3.88 6.57 -7.88
CA ARG A 114 -4.19 7.62 -6.89
C ARG A 114 -3.94 7.16 -5.46
N ARG A 115 -4.31 5.93 -5.12
CA ARG A 115 -4.10 5.37 -3.78
C ARG A 115 -2.63 5.10 -3.48
N GLN A 116 -1.87 4.60 -4.46
CA GLN A 116 -0.42 4.46 -4.33
C GLN A 116 0.25 5.81 -4.08
N LEU A 117 -0.08 6.83 -4.89
CA LEU A 117 0.43 8.19 -4.73
C LEU A 117 0.08 8.77 -3.36
N TYR A 118 -1.16 8.61 -2.90
CA TYR A 118 -1.59 9.05 -1.58
C TYR A 118 -0.73 8.44 -0.46
N MET A 119 -0.44 7.15 -0.54
CA MET A 119 0.37 6.44 0.46
C MET A 119 1.88 6.73 0.37
N THR A 120 2.38 7.14 -0.79
CA THR A 120 3.79 7.54 -0.94
C THR A 120 4.02 9.02 -0.64
N ASN A 121 2.99 9.84 -0.74
CA ASN A 121 3.02 11.26 -0.39
C ASN A 121 2.87 11.46 1.11
N GLU A 122 3.08 12.69 1.60
CA GLU A 122 2.92 13.05 3.02
C GLU A 122 3.78 12.25 4.01
N MET A 123 4.90 11.71 3.53
CA MET A 123 5.95 11.15 4.39
C MET A 123 6.68 12.30 5.09
N MET A 124 6.55 12.38 6.42
CA MET A 124 7.09 13.48 7.21
C MET A 124 8.02 12.97 8.31
N PRO A 125 9.04 13.77 8.72
CA PRO A 125 9.84 13.42 9.89
C PRO A 125 8.99 13.21 11.13
N ILE A 126 9.35 12.22 11.95
CA ILE A 126 8.62 11.91 13.19
C ILE A 126 8.37 13.16 14.05
N SER A 127 9.34 14.06 14.17
CA SER A 127 9.22 15.28 14.98
C SER A 127 8.13 16.24 14.48
N VAL A 128 7.90 16.30 13.17
CA VAL A 128 6.84 17.10 12.57
C VAL A 128 5.47 16.49 12.87
N VAL A 129 5.35 15.16 12.71
CA VAL A 129 4.10 14.43 12.97
C VAL A 129 3.75 14.45 14.46
N ALA A 130 4.73 14.21 15.33
CA ALA A 130 4.60 14.31 16.77
C ALA A 130 4.02 15.65 17.21
N LYS A 131 4.58 16.75 16.70
CA LYS A 131 4.08 18.11 16.97
C LYS A 131 2.65 18.32 16.45
N LYS A 132 2.33 17.85 15.24
CA LYS A 132 0.98 17.99 14.65
C LYS A 132 -0.08 17.23 15.45
N LEU A 133 0.24 16.02 15.90
CA LEU A 133 -0.72 15.14 16.58
C LEU A 133 -0.76 15.34 18.10
N GLY A 134 0.20 16.10 18.66
CA GLY A 134 0.35 16.25 20.11
C GLY A 134 0.83 14.95 20.79
N ILE A 135 1.66 14.17 20.09
CA ILE A 135 2.17 12.87 20.54
C ILE A 135 3.68 12.98 20.71
N LYS A 136 4.26 12.25 21.66
CA LYS A 136 5.72 12.24 21.85
C LYS A 136 6.42 11.54 20.68
N ASP A 137 7.51 12.13 20.19
CA ASP A 137 8.38 11.53 19.16
C ASP A 137 8.78 10.08 19.49
N THR A 138 9.09 9.82 20.76
CA THR A 138 9.48 8.48 21.23
C THR A 138 8.36 7.46 21.07
N THR A 139 7.11 7.86 21.26
CA THR A 139 5.93 6.99 21.09
C THR A 139 5.74 6.61 19.63
N ILE A 140 5.84 7.58 18.71
CA ILE A 140 5.74 7.31 17.26
C ILE A 140 6.90 6.42 16.80
N LYS A 141 8.12 6.73 17.25
CA LYS A 141 9.30 5.93 16.94
C LYS A 141 9.18 4.49 17.43
N GLN A 142 8.67 4.29 18.65
CA GLN A 142 8.45 2.95 19.20
C GLN A 142 7.40 2.18 18.39
N ALA A 143 6.29 2.82 18.00
CA ALA A 143 5.27 2.19 17.17
C ALA A 143 5.83 1.76 15.79
N ALA A 144 6.66 2.61 15.16
CA ALA A 144 7.35 2.25 13.92
C ALA A 144 8.35 1.09 14.10
N GLN A 145 9.13 1.09 15.18
CA GLN A 145 10.10 0.02 15.48
C GLN A 145 9.44 -1.32 15.81
N GLN A 146 8.27 -1.29 16.42
CA GLN A 146 7.46 -2.48 16.72
C GLN A 146 6.54 -2.89 15.56
N GLU A 147 6.74 -2.30 14.38
CA GLU A 147 5.97 -2.60 13.17
C GLU A 147 4.45 -2.39 13.29
N ARG A 148 4.02 -1.59 14.28
CA ARG A 148 2.63 -1.12 14.41
C ARG A 148 2.32 0.01 13.43
N LEU A 149 3.36 0.71 12.97
CA LEU A 149 3.33 1.59 11.80
C LEU A 149 4.20 1.00 10.70
N LEU A 150 3.59 0.69 9.57
CA LEU A 150 4.22 -0.01 8.46
C LEU A 150 4.59 0.95 7.32
N ASN A 151 3.84 2.03 7.11
CA ASN A 151 4.18 3.04 6.12
C ASN A 151 5.20 4.05 6.66
N THR A 152 6.41 3.55 6.91
CA THR A 152 7.53 4.35 7.39
C THR A 152 8.77 4.10 6.54
N GLN A 153 9.64 5.09 6.45
CA GLN A 153 10.86 5.06 5.64
C GLN A 153 12.03 5.64 6.42
N LYS A 154 13.21 5.04 6.31
CA LYS A 154 14.43 5.55 6.93
C LYS A 154 15.33 6.21 5.88
N LEU A 155 15.50 7.53 5.98
CA LEU A 155 16.42 8.30 5.14
C LEU A 155 17.63 8.75 5.97
N GLY A 156 18.74 8.01 5.83
CA GLY A 156 19.93 8.22 6.64
C GLY A 156 19.66 8.01 8.13
N LYS A 157 19.76 9.09 8.91
CA LYS A 157 19.46 9.09 10.36
C LYS A 157 18.00 9.44 10.68
N THR A 158 17.24 9.90 9.71
CA THR A 158 15.87 10.40 9.90
C THR A 158 14.85 9.32 9.57
N TRP A 159 13.88 9.13 10.46
CA TRP A 159 12.69 8.34 10.19
C TRP A 159 11.59 9.25 9.67
N LEU A 160 11.03 8.87 8.53
CA LEU A 160 9.82 9.43 7.97
C LEU A 160 8.67 8.46 8.26
N VAL A 161 7.51 9.01 8.58
CA VAL A 161 6.27 8.26 8.79
C VAL A 161 5.17 8.90 7.94
N HIS A 162 4.23 8.08 7.47
CA HIS A 162 3.05 8.57 6.76
C HIS A 162 2.11 9.25 7.76
N LEU A 163 1.83 10.54 7.58
CA LEU A 163 0.96 11.29 8.50
C LEU A 163 -0.44 10.66 8.61
N PRO A 164 -1.13 10.30 7.50
CA PRO A 164 -2.44 9.66 7.58
C PRO A 164 -2.46 8.32 8.33
N GLU A 165 -1.40 7.50 8.22
CA GLU A 165 -1.29 6.26 9.00
C GLU A 165 -1.22 6.57 10.50
N CYS A 166 -0.46 7.60 10.89
CA CYS A 166 -0.37 8.03 12.29
C CYS A 166 -1.71 8.60 12.79
N GLU A 167 -2.37 9.43 11.98
CA GLU A 167 -3.69 9.99 12.28
C GLU A 167 -4.71 8.88 12.56
N ALA A 168 -4.78 7.88 11.68
CA ALA A 168 -5.62 6.71 11.90
C ALA A 168 -5.23 5.97 13.18
N TYR A 169 -3.95 5.62 13.35
CA TYR A 169 -3.47 4.83 14.49
C TYR A 169 -3.79 5.46 15.86
N TRP A 170 -3.73 6.79 15.98
CA TRP A 170 -4.08 7.51 17.21
C TRP A 170 -5.48 8.15 17.21
N ASN A 171 -6.33 7.79 16.23
CA ASN A 171 -7.69 8.29 16.07
C ASN A 171 -7.76 9.84 16.11
N LYS A 172 -6.87 10.49 15.37
CA LYS A 172 -6.79 11.95 15.20
C LYS A 172 -7.21 12.30 13.78
N ASN A 173 -8.20 13.19 13.61
CA ASN A 173 -8.59 13.80 12.33
C ASN A 173 -8.53 12.86 11.12
N CYS A 174 -9.28 11.76 11.14
CA CYS A 174 -9.32 10.86 9.99
C CYS A 174 -10.06 11.55 8.83
N HIS A 175 -9.31 12.09 7.87
CA HIS A 175 -9.86 12.49 6.58
C HIS A 175 -10.54 11.27 5.90
N LYS A 176 -11.51 11.49 5.01
CA LYS A 176 -12.24 10.42 4.29
C LYS A 176 -11.34 9.41 3.54
N GLU A 177 -10.09 9.78 3.22
CA GLU A 177 -9.11 8.90 2.58
C GLU A 177 -8.27 8.09 3.59
N GLY A 178 -8.30 8.46 4.88
CA GLY A 178 -7.70 7.74 5.99
C GLY A 178 -8.42 6.44 6.36
N ASP A 179 -9.64 6.22 5.84
CA ASP A 179 -10.38 4.96 5.93
C ASP A 179 -9.55 3.74 5.48
N LEU A 180 -8.57 3.97 4.61
CA LEU A 180 -7.58 2.98 4.16
C LEU A 180 -6.78 2.36 5.31
N TYR A 181 -6.61 3.09 6.42
CA TYR A 181 -5.92 2.63 7.62
C TYR A 181 -6.87 2.25 8.77
N LEU A 182 -8.11 2.78 8.81
CA LEU A 182 -9.04 2.60 9.93
C LEU A 182 -9.39 1.14 10.25
N LYS A 183 -9.44 0.24 9.25
CA LYS A 183 -9.74 -1.19 9.46
C LYS A 183 -8.57 -2.01 10.02
N TYR A 184 -7.42 -1.38 10.24
CA TYR A 184 -6.16 -2.04 10.64
C TYR A 184 -5.44 -1.30 11.77
N ILE A 185 -6.15 -0.45 12.53
CA ILE A 185 -5.58 0.16 13.73
C ILE A 185 -5.47 -0.93 14.81
N TYR A 186 -4.23 -1.21 15.20
CA TYR A 186 -3.83 -2.21 16.20
C TYR A 186 -4.13 -1.80 17.63
#